data_AF-A0A1X7GI70-F1
#
_entry.id   AF-A0A1X7GI70-F1
#
_cell.length_a   1.000
_cell.length_b   1.000
_cell.length_c   1.000
_cell.angle_alpha   90.00
_cell.angle_beta   90.00
_cell.angle_gamma   90.00
#
_symmetry.space_group_name_H-M   'P 1'
#
loop_
_entity.id
_entity.type
_entity.pdbx_description
1 polymer ?
#
loop_
_entity_poly.entity_id
_entity_poly.type
_entity_poly.pdbx_seq_one_letter_code
_entity_poly.pdbx_strand_id
1 'polypeptide(L)'
;MARLIAPAIGAALLLAGCERPPEDTAADPVRRAAYQVHLALARLKACDDKDELRSAETRLLELTRLAMPIGRDRAIWLGGNDWSAVMAQGRPVTCPGTPRARAAADQALDALGDVLGNVE
;
A
#
# COMPACT_ATOMS: atom_id res chain seq x y z
N MET A 1 -35.99 6.73 29.57
CA MET A 1 -36.32 6.19 28.24
C MET A 1 -35.35 6.80 27.24
N ALA A 2 -34.39 6.02 26.74
CA ALA A 2 -33.39 6.49 25.77
C ALA A 2 -34.01 6.50 24.36
N ARG A 3 -33.80 7.57 23.60
CA ARG A 3 -34.03 7.62 22.15
C ARG A 3 -32.75 8.11 21.48
N LEU A 4 -32.07 7.17 20.84
CA LEU A 4 -30.99 7.39 19.89
C LEU A 4 -31.57 8.09 18.64
N ILE A 5 -31.00 9.22 18.26
CA ILE A 5 -31.13 9.76 16.90
C ILE A 5 -29.70 9.92 16.39
N ALA A 6 -29.24 8.91 15.66
CA ALA A 6 -28.01 9.01 14.89
C ALA A 6 -28.25 9.98 13.71
N PRO A 7 -27.36 10.97 13.48
CA PRO A 7 -27.49 11.83 12.32
C PRO A 7 -27.06 11.07 11.05
N ALA A 8 -27.93 11.16 10.05
CA ALA A 8 -27.73 10.63 8.71
C ALA A 8 -26.63 11.41 7.95
N ILE A 9 -25.65 10.66 7.46
CA ILE A 9 -25.07 10.69 6.11
C ILE A 9 -24.73 12.08 5.53
N GLY A 10 -23.43 12.38 5.53
CA GLY A 10 -22.79 13.34 4.64
C GLY A 10 -21.68 12.65 3.83
N ALA A 11 -22.07 11.71 2.96
CA ALA A 11 -21.18 11.09 1.98
C ALA A 11 -20.97 12.06 0.81
N ALA A 12 -19.95 12.92 0.91
CA ALA A 12 -19.55 13.80 -0.18
C ALA A 12 -18.03 13.94 -0.21
N LEU A 13 -17.36 12.93 -0.77
CA LEU A 13 -15.98 12.96 -1.30
C LEU A 13 -15.74 11.67 -2.10
N LEU A 14 -16.50 11.48 -3.18
CA LEU A 14 -16.34 10.37 -4.14
C LEU A 14 -15.89 10.92 -5.49
N LEU A 15 -14.75 11.63 -5.52
CA LEU A 15 -14.13 12.12 -6.76
C LEU A 15 -12.59 12.10 -6.65
N ALA A 16 -12.03 10.91 -6.48
CA ALA A 16 -10.70 10.50 -6.93
C ALA A 16 -10.62 8.98 -6.78
N GLY A 17 -10.07 8.26 -7.77
CA GLY A 17 -10.00 6.80 -7.78
C GLY A 17 -9.16 6.20 -6.66
N CYS A 18 -9.69 6.17 -5.44
CA CYS A 18 -9.11 5.49 -4.30
C CYS A 18 -9.40 4.00 -4.41
N GLU A 19 -8.43 3.23 -4.90
CA GLU A 19 -8.29 1.82 -4.56
C GLU A 19 -8.12 1.71 -3.05
N ARG A 20 -9.24 1.70 -2.33
CA ARG A 20 -9.28 1.59 -0.89
C ARG A 20 -9.16 0.11 -0.54
N PRO A 21 -8.20 -0.28 0.32
CA PRO A 21 -8.13 -1.65 0.82
C PRO A 21 -9.44 -1.98 1.59
N PRO A 22 -9.84 -3.27 1.63
CA PRO A 22 -11.07 -3.69 2.30
C PRO A 22 -11.10 -3.24 3.77
N GLU A 23 -12.21 -2.66 4.18
CA GLU A 23 -12.32 -1.75 5.33
C GLU A 23 -12.34 -2.43 6.71
N ASP A 24 -12.11 -3.74 6.83
CA ASP A 24 -12.28 -4.47 8.10
C ASP A 24 -11.10 -5.36 8.53
N THR A 25 -9.92 -5.29 7.88
CA THR A 25 -8.75 -6.13 8.28
C THR A 25 -7.38 -5.44 8.28
N ALA A 26 -7.28 -4.17 7.86
CA ALA A 26 -6.01 -3.42 7.83
C ALA A 26 -5.90 -2.42 8.99
N ALA A 27 -6.15 -2.89 10.22
CA ALA A 27 -5.77 -2.15 11.44
C ALA A 27 -4.24 -2.03 11.58
N ASP A 28 -3.49 -2.93 10.94
CA ASP A 28 -2.03 -2.91 10.95
C ASP A 28 -1.50 -1.87 9.93
N PRO A 29 -0.82 -0.80 10.41
CA PRO A 29 -0.29 0.24 9.53
C PRO A 29 0.86 -0.28 8.65
N VAL A 30 1.63 -1.27 9.09
CA VAL A 30 2.72 -1.89 8.29
C VAL A 30 2.12 -2.63 7.11
N ARG A 31 1.06 -3.42 7.35
CA ARG A 31 0.33 -4.15 6.30
C ARG A 31 -0.21 -3.20 5.24
N ARG A 32 -0.81 -2.07 5.67
CA ARG A 32 -1.34 -1.04 4.76
C ARG A 32 -0.23 -0.38 3.95
N ALA A 33 0.89 -0.03 4.57
CA ALA A 33 2.02 0.56 3.87
C ALA A 33 2.61 -0.42 2.84
N ALA A 34 2.79 -1.69 3.22
CA ALA A 34 3.26 -2.73 2.32
C ALA A 34 2.34 -2.92 1.10
N TYR A 35 1.01 -2.90 1.29
CA TYR A 35 0.05 -2.90 0.18
C TYR A 35 0.32 -1.75 -0.81
N GLN A 36 0.53 -0.53 -0.31
CA GLN A 36 0.82 0.63 -1.16
C GLN A 36 2.14 0.47 -1.92
N VAL A 37 3.17 -0.11 -1.29
CA VAL A 37 4.44 -0.42 -1.97
C VAL A 37 4.20 -1.38 -3.14
N HIS A 38 3.48 -2.49 -2.93
CA HIS A 38 3.23 -3.45 -3.99
C HIS A 38 2.41 -2.88 -5.16
N LEU A 39 1.43 -2.02 -4.88
CA LEU A 39 0.72 -1.25 -5.90
C LEU A 39 1.66 -0.31 -6.66
N ALA A 40 2.57 0.40 -5.98
CA ALA A 40 3.51 1.30 -6.63
C ALA A 40 4.53 0.56 -7.51
N LEU A 41 5.06 -0.58 -7.05
CA LEU A 41 5.93 -1.46 -7.85
C LEU A 41 5.21 -1.97 -9.10
N ALA A 42 3.92 -2.33 -8.99
CA ALA A 42 3.13 -2.73 -10.14
C ALA A 42 2.98 -1.60 -11.18
N ARG A 43 2.88 -0.34 -10.74
CA ARG A 43 2.85 0.84 -11.64
C ARG A 43 4.18 1.07 -12.33
N LEU A 44 5.31 0.91 -11.63
CA LEU A 44 6.64 0.94 -12.25
C LEU A 44 6.77 -0.13 -13.32
N LYS A 45 6.34 -1.36 -13.01
CA LYS A 45 6.30 -2.47 -13.96
C LYS A 45 5.42 -2.16 -15.18
N ALA A 46 4.24 -1.56 -14.97
CA ALA A 46 3.36 -1.16 -16.07
C ALA A 46 3.95 -0.05 -16.95
N CYS A 47 4.84 0.78 -16.40
CA CYS A 47 5.58 1.80 -17.14
C CYS A 47 6.88 1.30 -17.80
N ASP A 48 7.20 0.00 -17.67
CA ASP A 48 8.45 -0.62 -18.14
C ASP A 48 9.75 0.05 -17.62
N ASP A 49 9.69 0.67 -16.44
CA ASP A 49 10.85 1.30 -15.81
C ASP A 49 11.65 0.28 -14.99
N LYS A 50 12.43 -0.55 -15.69
CA LYS A 50 13.12 -1.71 -15.10
C LYS A 50 14.18 -1.35 -14.07
N ASP A 51 14.85 -0.22 -14.25
CA ASP A 51 15.91 0.20 -13.34
C ASP A 51 15.33 0.67 -12.02
N GLU A 52 14.29 1.51 -12.06
CA GLU A 52 13.59 1.93 -10.85
C GLU A 52 12.88 0.76 -10.17
N LEU A 53 12.25 -0.13 -10.95
CA LEU A 53 11.62 -1.33 -10.40
C LEU A 53 12.63 -2.18 -9.60
N ARG A 54 13.82 -2.43 -10.13
CA ARG A 54 14.87 -3.19 -9.45
C ARG A 54 15.35 -2.50 -8.17
N SER A 55 15.54 -1.18 -8.22
CA SER A 55 15.90 -0.36 -7.06
C SER A 55 14.85 -0.47 -5.96
N ALA A 56 13.58 -0.27 -6.30
CA ALA A 56 12.46 -0.30 -5.39
C ALA A 56 12.21 -1.70 -4.77
N GLU A 57 12.37 -2.78 -5.56
CA GLU A 57 12.33 -4.16 -5.06
C GLU A 57 13.46 -4.46 -4.06
N THR A 58 14.67 -3.94 -4.32
CA THR A 58 15.81 -4.07 -3.40
C THR A 58 15.53 -3.36 -2.07
N ARG A 59 15.00 -2.13 -2.14
CA ARG A 59 14.66 -1.35 -0.95
C ARG A 59 13.53 -2.00 -0.13
N LEU A 60 12.52 -2.58 -0.78
CA LEU A 60 11.49 -3.36 -0.08
C LEU A 60 12.08 -4.59 0.64
N LEU A 61 13.03 -5.29 0.02
CA LEU A 61 13.70 -6.43 0.65
C LEU A 61 14.51 -6.01 1.90
N GLU A 62 15.18 -4.87 1.84
CA GLU A 62 15.90 -4.28 2.99
C GLU A 62 14.94 -3.93 4.13
N LEU A 63 13.83 -3.24 3.83
CA LEU A 63 12.79 -2.93 4.82
C LEU A 63 12.18 -4.20 5.43
N THR A 64 11.97 -5.24 4.62
CA THR A 64 11.50 -6.54 5.11
C THR A 64 12.51 -7.17 6.08
N ARG A 65 13.81 -7.05 5.80
CA ARG A 65 14.86 -7.52 6.72
C ARG A 65 14.89 -6.73 8.02
N LEU A 66 14.66 -5.42 7.98
CA LEU A 66 14.56 -4.58 9.18
C LEU A 66 13.29 -4.89 10.01
N ALA A 67 12.22 -5.34 9.36
CA ALA A 67 10.97 -5.70 10.02
C ALA A 67 11.02 -7.06 10.74
N MET A 68 11.91 -7.98 10.34
CA MET A 68 11.99 -9.33 10.91
C MET A 68 12.29 -9.35 12.42
N PRO A 69 13.31 -8.62 12.94
CA PRO A 69 13.63 -8.62 14.37
C PRO A 69 12.49 -8.12 15.28
N ILE A 70 11.61 -7.27 14.75
CA ILE A 70 10.45 -6.71 15.47
C ILE A 70 9.14 -7.46 15.15
N GLY A 71 9.22 -8.60 14.45
CA GLY A 71 8.07 -9.45 14.13
C GLY A 71 7.04 -8.83 13.18
N ARG A 72 7.45 -7.86 12.35
CA ARG A 72 6.58 -7.13 11.41
C ARG A 72 6.69 -7.60 9.96
N ASP A 73 7.57 -8.54 9.67
CA ASP A 73 7.71 -9.19 8.36
C ASP A 73 6.41 -9.86 7.88
N ARG A 74 5.65 -10.48 8.79
CA ARG A 74 4.34 -11.05 8.47
C ARG A 74 3.35 -9.99 7.97
N ALA A 75 3.36 -8.80 8.56
CA ALA A 75 2.48 -7.71 8.14
C ALA A 75 2.82 -7.25 6.72
N ILE A 76 4.11 -7.17 6.38
CA ILE A 76 4.58 -6.87 5.02
C ILE A 76 4.09 -7.94 4.04
N TRP A 77 4.29 -9.22 4.36
CA TRP A 77 3.81 -10.32 3.52
C TRP A 77 2.29 -10.28 3.30
N LEU A 78 1.51 -10.01 4.35
CA LEU A 78 0.05 -9.86 4.24
C LEU A 78 -0.34 -8.69 3.32
N GLY A 79 0.37 -7.57 3.37
CA GLY A 79 0.11 -6.43 2.47
C GLY A 79 0.33 -6.78 1.00
N GLY A 80 1.37 -7.56 0.69
CA GLY A 80 1.59 -8.10 -0.66
C GLY A 80 0.53 -9.11 -1.11
N ASN A 81 0.02 -9.93 -0.19
CA ASN A 81 -1.10 -10.83 -0.48
C ASN A 81 -2.40 -10.07 -0.75
N ASP A 82 -2.68 -8.99 -0.02
CA ASP A 82 -3.85 -8.15 -0.26
C ASP A 82 -3.82 -7.56 -1.67
N TRP A 83 -2.65 -7.07 -2.08
CA TRP A 83 -2.44 -6.61 -3.45
C TRP A 83 -2.65 -7.73 -4.47
N SER A 84 -2.09 -8.90 -4.22
CA SER A 84 -2.24 -10.07 -5.10
C SER A 84 -3.71 -10.50 -5.24
N ALA A 85 -4.50 -10.42 -4.17
CA ALA A 85 -5.93 -10.69 -4.19
C ALA A 85 -6.70 -9.68 -5.05
N VAL A 86 -6.33 -8.40 -5.02
CA VAL A 86 -6.89 -7.38 -5.93
C VAL A 86 -6.54 -7.68 -7.39
N MET A 87 -5.29 -8.06 -7.66
CA MET A 87 -4.86 -8.42 -9.01
C MET A 87 -5.55 -9.66 -9.56
N ALA A 88 -5.87 -10.64 -8.71
CA ALA A 88 -6.61 -11.84 -9.09
C ALA A 88 -8.03 -11.53 -9.59
N GLN A 89 -8.60 -10.35 -9.27
CA GLN A 89 -9.89 -9.90 -9.79
C GLN A 89 -9.81 -9.35 -11.23
N GLY A 90 -8.62 -9.34 -11.85
CA GLY A 90 -8.43 -8.93 -13.25
C GLY A 90 -8.43 -7.41 -13.45
N ARG A 91 -8.20 -6.62 -12.40
CA ARG A 91 -8.11 -5.16 -12.53
C ARG A 91 -6.79 -4.78 -13.20
N PRO A 92 -6.82 -4.07 -14.36
CA PRO A 92 -5.59 -3.70 -15.05
C PRO A 92 -4.86 -2.59 -14.29
N VAL A 93 -3.53 -2.71 -14.20
CA VAL A 93 -2.65 -1.65 -13.69
C VAL A 93 -2.26 -0.75 -14.85
N THR A 94 -2.63 0.52 -14.78
CA THR A 94 -2.26 1.52 -15.78
C THR A 94 -0.96 2.21 -15.41
N CYS A 95 -0.08 2.45 -16.38
CA CYS A 95 1.08 3.33 -16.19
C CYS A 95 0.61 4.78 -16.01
N PRO A 96 0.89 5.44 -14.86
CA PRO A 96 0.52 6.84 -14.63
C PRO A 96 1.51 7.85 -15.26
N GLY A 97 2.46 7.38 -16.06
CA GLY A 97 3.64 8.10 -16.50
C GLY A 97 4.84 7.86 -15.58
N THR A 98 6.03 7.70 -16.17
CA THR A 98 7.25 7.31 -15.44
C THR A 98 7.55 8.20 -14.22
N PRO A 99 7.59 9.55 -14.33
CA PRO A 99 7.91 10.39 -13.17
C PRO A 99 6.94 10.21 -12.00
N ARG A 100 5.66 10.01 -12.31
CA ARG A 100 4.61 9.79 -11.30
C ARG A 100 4.68 8.40 -10.68
N ALA A 101 5.07 7.39 -11.46
CA ALA A 101 5.28 6.04 -10.95
C ALA A 101 6.48 5.98 -9.99
N ARG A 102 7.59 6.65 -10.32
CA ARG A 102 8.77 6.76 -9.43
C ARG A 102 8.43 7.44 -8.10
N ALA A 103 7.84 8.63 -8.16
CA ALA A 103 7.47 9.38 -6.96
C ALA A 103 6.50 8.58 -6.06
N ALA A 104 5.58 7.82 -6.65
CA ALA A 104 4.68 6.95 -5.89
C ALA A 104 5.41 5.77 -5.22
N ALA A 105 6.42 5.20 -5.88
CA ALA A 105 7.23 4.13 -5.31
C ALA A 105 8.11 4.65 -4.16
N ASP A 106 8.79 5.78 -4.35
CA ASP A 106 9.59 6.43 -3.31
C ASP A 106 8.74 6.74 -2.07
N GLN A 107 7.60 7.42 -2.28
CA GLN A 107 6.69 7.78 -1.19
C GLN A 107 6.15 6.55 -0.44
N ALA A 108 5.82 5.47 -1.16
CA ALA A 108 5.30 4.26 -0.52
C ALA A 108 6.39 3.53 0.29
N LEU A 109 7.62 3.48 -0.21
CA LEU A 109 8.76 2.88 0.47
C LEU A 109 9.18 3.69 1.70
N ASP A 110 9.20 5.01 1.59
CA ASP A 110 9.45 5.92 2.72
C ASP A 110 8.38 5.74 3.79
N ALA A 111 7.10 5.73 3.41
CA ALA A 111 5.99 5.52 4.35
C ALA A 111 6.08 4.15 5.05
N LEU A 112 6.52 3.09 4.37
CA LEU A 112 6.75 1.79 5.00
C LEU A 112 7.91 1.87 6.00
N GLY A 113 9.01 2.53 5.65
CA GLY A 113 10.14 2.78 6.55
C GLY A 113 9.73 3.56 7.79
N ASP A 114 8.97 4.64 7.63
CA ASP A 114 8.46 5.47 8.73
C ASP A 114 7.57 4.67 9.66
N VAL A 115 6.63 3.88 9.11
CA VAL A 115 5.75 3.06 9.94
C VAL A 115 6.55 2.03 10.71
N LEU A 116 7.54 1.36 10.08
CA LEU A 116 8.43 0.41 10.76
C LEU A 116 9.25 1.06 11.88
N GLY A 117 9.70 2.30 11.69
CA GLY A 117 10.44 3.07 12.69
C GLY A 117 9.61 3.56 13.89
N ASN A 118 8.27 3.62 13.73
CA ASN A 118 7.34 4.08 14.76
C ASN A 118 6.57 2.93 15.46
N VAL A 119 6.97 1.68 15.24
CA VAL A 119 6.37 0.54 15.94
C VAL A 119 7.07 0.36 17.30
N GLU A 120 6.45 0.90 18.35
CA GLU A 120 6.81 0.64 19.76
C GLU A 120 6.31 -0.74 20.23
#